data_AF-A0A5J5RLG7-F1
#
_entry.id   AF-A0A5J5RLG7-F1
#
_cell.length_a   1.000
_cell.length_b   1.000
_cell.length_c   1.000
_cell.angle_alpha   90.00
_cell.angle_beta   90.00
_cell.angle_gamma   90.00
#
_symmetry.space_group_name_H-M   'P 1'
#
loop_
_entity.id
_entity.type
_entity.pdbx_description
1 polymer ?
#
loop_
_entity_poly.entity_id
_entity_poly.type
_entity_poly.pdbx_seq_one_letter_code
_entity_poly.pdbx_strand_id
1 'polypeptide(L)'
;MVADPKILDGLLKLPENRECADCKSKGPRWACVNLGIFICIQCSGIHRSLGVHISKVRSATLDTWLPEQVPFIEFMGNEKSNNYWEAELPPNYNRAGIEDFICAKYKEKRWIP
;
A
#
# COMPACT_ATOMS: atom_id res chain seq x y z
N MET A 1 16.60 10.76 14.45
CA MET A 1 15.25 11.36 14.49
C MET A 1 14.28 10.34 13.92
N VAL A 2 13.12 10.14 14.54
CA VAL A 2 12.09 9.18 14.11
C VAL A 2 10.78 9.93 13.91
N ALA A 3 9.91 9.44 13.02
CA ALA A 3 8.59 10.02 12.84
C ALA A 3 7.72 9.80 14.09
N ASP A 4 6.84 10.76 14.40
CA ASP A 4 5.85 10.61 15.47
C ASP A 4 4.81 9.54 15.06
N PRO A 5 4.64 8.45 15.84
CA PRO A 5 3.65 7.41 15.55
C PRO A 5 2.22 7.95 15.37
N LYS A 6 1.87 9.08 16.00
CA LYS A 6 0.54 9.70 15.88
C LYS A 6 0.24 10.16 14.45
N ILE A 7 1.25 10.48 13.66
CA ILE A 7 1.06 10.90 12.27
C ILE A 7 0.51 9.73 11.45
N LEU A 8 1.13 8.54 11.58
CA LEU A 8 0.69 7.34 10.86
C LEU A 8 -0.72 6.91 11.28
N ASP A 9 -1.03 7.02 12.58
CA ASP A 9 -2.40 6.79 13.09
C ASP A 9 -3.42 7.76 12.50
N GLY A 10 -3.02 9.02 12.26
CA GLY A 10 -3.84 10.00 11.55
C GLY A 10 -4.09 9.58 10.10
N LEU A 11 -3.03 9.22 9.38
CA LEU A 11 -3.10 8.80 7.97
C LEU A 11 -3.97 7.55 7.78
N LEU A 12 -3.91 6.58 8.71
CA LEU A 12 -4.74 5.37 8.70
C LEU A 12 -6.24 5.64 8.92
N LYS A 13 -6.62 6.81 9.46
CA LYS A 13 -8.01 7.19 9.67
C LYS A 13 -8.64 7.89 8.47
N LEU A 14 -7.81 8.34 7.51
CA LEU A 14 -8.27 8.97 6.27
C LEU A 14 -9.12 7.96 5.47
N PRO A 15 -10.27 8.38 4.89
CA PRO A 15 -11.20 7.48 4.21
C PRO A 15 -10.55 6.55 3.18
N GLU A 16 -9.64 7.07 2.37
CA GLU A 16 -8.91 6.35 1.33
C GLU A 16 -8.03 5.22 1.89
N ASN A 17 -7.53 5.37 3.12
CA ASN A 17 -6.59 4.44 3.75
C ASN A 17 -7.26 3.44 4.70
N ARG A 18 -8.59 3.48 4.85
CA ARG A 18 -9.34 2.57 5.75
C ARG A 18 -9.43 1.14 5.22
N GLU A 19 -9.15 0.95 3.94
CA GLU A 19 -9.13 -0.34 3.27
C GLU A 19 -7.76 -0.60 2.67
N CYS A 20 -7.34 -1.87 2.69
CA CYS A 20 -6.11 -2.32 2.07
C CYS A 20 -6.10 -1.93 0.58
N ALA A 21 -4.99 -1.37 0.10
CA ALA A 21 -4.86 -0.96 -1.30
C ALA A 21 -5.19 -2.09 -2.29
N ASP A 22 -4.86 -3.34 -1.94
CA ASP A 22 -4.97 -4.49 -2.85
C ASP A 22 -6.22 -5.35 -2.62
N CYS A 23 -6.45 -5.89 -1.41
CA CYS A 23 -7.57 -6.81 -1.18
C CYS A 23 -8.83 -6.13 -0.63
N LYS A 24 -8.79 -4.81 -0.39
CA LYS A 24 -9.88 -4.00 0.19
C LYS A 24 -10.33 -4.43 1.60
N SER A 25 -9.57 -5.31 2.28
CA SER A 25 -9.84 -5.64 3.69
C SER A 25 -9.69 -4.39 4.57
N LYS A 26 -10.59 -4.20 5.52
CA LYS A 26 -10.60 -3.04 6.41
C LYS A 26 -9.43 -3.02 7.39
N GLY A 27 -9.05 -1.82 7.81
CA GLY A 27 -8.08 -1.58 8.87
C GLY A 27 -6.67 -2.06 8.56
N PRO A 28 -6.05 -1.63 7.43
CA PRO A 28 -4.64 -1.92 7.20
C PRO A 28 -3.77 -1.38 8.34
N ARG A 29 -2.65 -2.06 8.59
CA ARG A 29 -1.67 -1.73 9.65
C ARG A 29 -0.22 -1.85 9.15
N TRP A 30 -0.07 -2.08 7.86
CA TRP A 30 1.22 -2.14 7.17
C TRP A 30 1.20 -1.12 6.04
N ALA A 31 2.38 -0.75 5.57
CA ALA A 31 2.53 0.18 4.47
C ALA A 31 3.68 -0.25 3.55
N CYS A 32 3.58 0.12 2.29
CA CYS A 32 4.69 0.08 1.35
C CYS A 32 5.20 1.51 1.13
N VAL A 33 6.35 1.84 1.74
CA VAL A 33 6.82 3.22 1.86
C VAL A 33 7.23 3.86 0.54
N ASN A 34 7.66 3.07 -0.44
CA ASN A 34 8.04 3.57 -1.76
C ASN A 34 6.87 3.60 -2.76
N LEU A 35 5.73 2.98 -2.43
CA LEU A 35 4.51 3.06 -3.23
C LEU A 35 3.48 4.00 -2.61
N GLY A 36 3.65 4.40 -1.34
CA GLY A 36 2.78 5.36 -0.67
C GLY A 36 1.41 4.79 -0.29
N ILE A 37 1.35 3.48 -0.02
CA ILE A 37 0.09 2.75 0.25
C ILE A 37 0.07 2.09 1.63
N PHE A 38 -1.13 1.96 2.18
CA PHE A 38 -1.46 1.12 3.33
C PHE A 38 -2.08 -0.20 2.90
N ILE A 39 -1.56 -1.29 3.46
CA ILE A 39 -1.92 -2.67 3.14
C ILE A 39 -2.17 -3.49 4.41
N CYS A 40 -2.92 -4.58 4.29
CA CYS A 40 -3.16 -5.50 5.40
C CYS A 40 -1.96 -6.43 5.61
N ILE A 41 -1.96 -7.17 6.72
CA ILE A 41 -0.86 -8.09 7.07
C ILE A 41 -0.62 -9.15 5.99
N GLN A 42 -1.67 -9.71 5.40
CA GLN A 42 -1.56 -10.72 4.35
C GLN A 42 -0.90 -10.14 3.08
N CYS A 43 -1.40 -9.00 2.59
CA CYS A 43 -0.82 -8.35 1.42
C CYS A 43 0.62 -7.88 1.70
N SER A 44 0.93 -7.49 2.93
CA SER A 44 2.31 -7.15 3.32
C SER A 44 3.29 -8.32 3.14
N GLY A 45 2.84 -9.56 3.38
CA GLY A 45 3.64 -10.77 3.13
C GLY A 45 3.94 -10.95 1.65
N ILE A 46 2.91 -10.80 0.80
CA ILE A 46 3.05 -10.91 -0.66
C ILE A 46 3.97 -9.82 -1.21
N HIS A 47 3.81 -8.58 -0.75
CA HIS A 47 4.68 -7.46 -1.11
C HIS A 47 6.14 -7.73 -0.76
N ARG A 48 6.43 -8.41 0.36
CA ARG A 48 7.82 -8.80 0.70
C ARG A 48 8.39 -9.80 -0.32
N SER A 49 7.58 -10.74 -0.81
CA SER A 49 7.98 -11.71 -1.84
C SER A 49 8.31 -11.07 -3.19
N LEU A 50 7.79 -9.87 -3.50
CA LEU A 50 8.16 -9.12 -4.70
C LEU A 50 9.63 -8.63 -4.67
N GLY A 51 10.20 -8.47 -3.47
CA GLY A 51 11.56 -7.97 -3.26
C GLY A 51 11.65 -6.45 -3.12
N VAL A 52 12.71 -6.00 -2.44
CA VAL A 52 12.91 -4.60 -1.99
C VAL A 52 13.10 -3.57 -3.11
N HIS A 53 13.40 -4.04 -4.33
CA HIS A 53 13.49 -3.21 -5.53
C HIS A 53 12.11 -2.81 -6.06
N ILE A 54 11.06 -3.55 -5.70
CA ILE A 54 9.66 -3.26 -6.05
C ILE A 54 8.91 -2.70 -4.83
N SER A 55 9.01 -3.36 -3.68
CA SER A 55 8.21 -3.02 -2.50
C SER A 55 9.03 -2.99 -1.21
N LYS A 56 8.95 -1.87 -0.50
CA LYS A 56 9.61 -1.64 0.80
C LYS A 56 8.55 -1.58 1.90
N VAL A 57 8.30 -2.73 2.51
CA VAL A 57 7.24 -2.90 3.52
C VAL A 57 7.70 -2.45 4.91
N ARG A 58 6.83 -1.73 5.62
CA ARG A 58 6.97 -1.37 7.04
C ARG A 58 5.64 -1.54 7.77
N SER A 59 5.68 -1.95 9.03
CA SER A 59 4.52 -1.88 9.92
C SER A 59 4.26 -0.41 10.27
N ALA A 60 3.00 0.02 10.19
CA ALA A 60 2.62 1.38 10.59
C ALA A 60 2.64 1.57 12.12
N THR A 61 2.64 0.48 12.89
CA THR A 61 2.53 0.50 14.36
C THR A 61 3.74 -0.11 15.08
N LEU A 62 4.46 -1.05 14.44
CA LEU A 62 5.54 -1.81 15.10
C LEU A 62 6.94 -1.39 14.64
N ASP A 63 7.08 -0.83 13.44
CA ASP A 63 8.39 -0.43 12.90
C ASP A 63 8.69 1.03 13.23
N THR A 64 9.98 1.34 13.33
CA THR A 64 10.44 2.74 13.37
C THR A 64 10.44 3.33 11.97
N TRP A 65 9.84 4.51 11.84
CA TRP A 65 9.78 5.27 10.59
C TRP A 65 10.75 6.44 10.63
N LEU A 66 11.44 6.65 9.51
CA LEU A 66 12.26 7.83 9.31
C LEU A 66 11.36 9.00 8.87
N PRO A 67 11.60 10.24 9.34
CA PRO A 67 10.78 11.39 8.98
C PRO A 67 10.58 11.57 7.48
N GLU A 68 11.60 11.28 6.66
CA GLU A 68 11.53 11.38 5.20
C GLU A 68 10.59 10.37 4.52
N GLN A 69 10.13 9.33 5.23
CA GLN A 69 9.21 8.33 4.69
C GLN A 69 7.74 8.77 4.76
N VAL A 70 7.42 9.68 5.67
CA VAL A 70 6.05 10.12 5.93
C VAL A 70 5.47 10.98 4.80
N PRO A 71 6.18 11.99 4.26
CA PRO A 71 5.61 12.91 3.28
C PRO A 71 5.09 12.21 2.02
N PHE A 72 5.76 11.15 1.57
CA PHE A 72 5.32 10.45 0.37
C PHE A 72 4.06 9.61 0.59
N ILE A 73 3.93 8.96 1.75
CA ILE A 73 2.70 8.23 2.11
C ILE A 73 1.52 9.20 2.26
N GLU A 74 1.74 10.35 2.91
CA GLU A 74 0.73 11.40 3.04
C GLU A 74 0.33 12.00 1.69
N PHE A 75 1.30 12.26 0.81
CA PHE A 75 1.04 12.79 -0.52
C PHE A 75 0.28 11.81 -1.42
N MET A 76 0.68 10.53 -1.39
CA MET A 76 0.13 9.51 -2.28
C MET A 76 -1.20 8.96 -1.78
N GLY A 77 -1.19 8.21 -0.68
CA GLY A 77 -2.36 7.50 -0.18
C GLY A 77 -2.89 6.42 -1.14
N ASN A 78 -3.82 5.62 -0.63
CA ASN A 78 -4.37 4.48 -1.37
C ASN A 78 -5.21 4.89 -2.59
N GLU A 79 -5.95 6.00 -2.52
CA GLU A 79 -6.78 6.46 -3.63
C GLU A 79 -5.94 6.85 -4.83
N LYS A 80 -4.99 7.80 -4.69
CA LYS A 80 -4.14 8.23 -5.82
C LYS A 80 -3.29 7.09 -6.35
N SER A 81 -2.77 6.24 -5.46
CA SER A 81 -2.04 5.05 -5.88
C SER A 81 -2.92 4.13 -6.74
N ASN A 82 -4.16 3.83 -6.32
CA ASN A 82 -5.02 2.94 -7.09
C ASN A 82 -5.49 3.59 -8.40
N ASN A 83 -5.73 4.91 -8.42
CA ASN A 83 -6.02 5.63 -9.67
C ASN A 83 -4.90 5.50 -10.71
N TYR A 84 -3.65 5.35 -10.29
CA TYR A 84 -2.52 5.11 -11.18
C TYR A 84 -2.33 3.62 -11.50
N TRP A 85 -2.21 2.77 -10.47
CA TRP A 85 -1.84 1.36 -10.63
C TRP A 85 -2.98 0.47 -11.11
N GLU A 86 -4.22 0.93 -11.00
CA GLU A 86 -5.45 0.22 -11.41
C GLU A 86 -6.21 1.03 -12.47
N ALA A 87 -5.56 1.97 -13.18
CA ALA A 87 -6.19 2.87 -14.16
C ALA A 87 -6.92 2.12 -15.26
N GLU A 88 -6.33 1.04 -15.76
CA GLU A 88 -6.91 0.18 -16.80
C GLU A 88 -7.49 -1.14 -16.24
N LEU A 89 -7.71 -1.23 -14.93
CA LEU A 89 -8.25 -2.43 -14.31
C LEU A 89 -9.72 -2.61 -14.76
N PRO A 90 -10.10 -3.77 -15.34
CA PRO A 90 -11.48 -4.00 -15.73
C PRO A 90 -12.45 -3.83 -14.55
N PRO A 91 -13.64 -3.22 -14.78
CA PRO A 91 -14.66 -3.15 -13.74
C PRO A 91 -15.04 -4.57 -13.30
N ASN A 92 -15.28 -4.75 -12.00
CA ASN A 92 -15.62 -6.04 -11.39
C ASN A 92 -14.52 -7.13 -11.51
N TYR A 93 -13.25 -6.74 -11.67
CA TYR A 93 -12.14 -7.69 -11.68
C TYR A 93 -12.12 -8.56 -10.42
N ASN A 94 -12.06 -9.89 -10.61
CA ASN A 94 -12.03 -10.84 -9.51
C ASN A 94 -10.64 -10.87 -8.85
N ARG A 95 -10.56 -10.50 -7.56
CA ARG A 95 -9.32 -10.50 -6.77
C ARG A 95 -9.09 -11.81 -5.98
N ALA A 96 -9.72 -12.92 -6.35
CA ALA A 96 -9.58 -14.21 -5.65
C ALA A 96 -8.12 -14.72 -5.60
N GLY A 97 -7.33 -14.47 -6.65
CA GLY A 97 -5.88 -14.70 -6.65
C GLY A 97 -5.11 -13.45 -6.22
N ILE A 98 -5.13 -13.12 -4.92
CA ILE A 98 -4.57 -11.84 -4.45
C ILE A 98 -3.05 -11.71 -4.70
N GLU A 99 -2.32 -12.83 -4.66
CA GLU A 99 -0.89 -12.85 -4.98
C GLU A 99 -0.63 -12.52 -6.46
N ASP A 100 -1.34 -13.19 -7.37
CA ASP A 100 -1.28 -12.90 -8.80
C ASP A 100 -1.70 -11.47 -9.11
N PHE A 101 -2.74 -10.98 -8.42
CA PHE A 101 -3.20 -9.59 -8.56
C PHE A 101 -2.11 -8.59 -8.16
N ILE A 102 -1.47 -8.78 -7.00
CA ILE A 102 -0.39 -7.89 -6.52
C ILE A 102 0.84 -7.96 -7.43
N CYS A 103 1.19 -9.15 -7.95
CA CYS A 103 2.25 -9.32 -8.93
C CYS A 103 1.94 -8.57 -10.24
N ALA A 104 0.75 -8.79 -10.81
CA ALA A 104 0.28 -8.11 -12.01
C ALA A 104 0.28 -6.58 -11.84
N LYS A 105 -0.19 -6.10 -10.68
CA LYS A 105 -0.28 -4.67 -10.37
C LYS A 105 1.09 -4.01 -10.30
N TYR A 106 2.02 -4.52 -9.51
CA TYR A 106 3.24 -3.78 -9.18
C TYR A 106 4.51 -4.27 -9.90
N LYS A 107 4.60 -5.56 -10.21
CA LYS A 107 5.75 -6.14 -10.91
C LYS A 107 5.57 -6.01 -12.43
N GLU A 108 4.40 -6.39 -12.93
CA GLU A 108 4.11 -6.36 -14.37
C GLU A 108 3.57 -4.99 -14.82
N LYS A 109 3.06 -4.18 -13.88
CA LYS A 109 2.48 -2.86 -14.15
C LYS A 109 1.31 -2.94 -15.13
N ARG A 110 0.49 -3.99 -15.02
CA ARG A 110 -0.47 -4.40 -16.05
C ARG A 110 -1.54 -3.35 -16.36
N TRP A 111 -1.87 -2.47 -15.42
CA TRP A 111 -3.01 -1.55 -15.52
C TRP A 111 -2.62 -0.08 -15.29
N ILE A 112 -1.35 0.27 -15.49
CA ILE A 112 -0.96 1.70 -15.51
C ILE A 112 -1.39 2.34 -16.84
N PRO A 113 -1.60 3.67 -16.90
CA PRO A 113 -1.84 4.39 -18.16
C PRO A 113 -0.64 4.42 -19.11
#